data_AF-A0AAU9TAR8-F1
#
_entry.id   AF-A0AAU9TAR8-F1
#
_cell.length_a   1.000
_cell.length_b   1.000
_cell.length_c   1.000
_cell.angle_alpha   90.00
_cell.angle_beta   90.00
_cell.angle_gamma   90.00
#
_symmetry.space_group_name_H-M   'P 1'
#
loop_
_entity.id
_entity.type
_entity.pdbx_description
1 polymer ?
#
loop_
_entity_poly.entity_id
_entity_poly.type
_entity_poly.pdbx_seq_one_letter_code
_entity_poly.pdbx_strand_id
1 'polypeptide(L)'
;MKLLYLWAVIALAASASGRTITRQQSQSVVPRITSLSDKDARQKARTHPAFASAGQRAGLELWRIENFEPVAVPQNDIGKFYKGDSYIVLKTTADKRNNLSWDIHYWIGSQTTQDEAGAAAILTVGLDDKFDGKAVQHRETMGYESAQFLGYFPGGAVRYLDGGHQSGFNHVVTNPGAEKRLFQVKGKKNVRVRQVDPLISSMNKGDCFILDINNDILVFVGEKAKNVEKLKAISIANQIRDQDHNGRGKVEIIDQYSSDVDVQKFFTNLGSGSKDLVPEESAGGDDQTFEKNEESSVILSEVSDSSGKLKITPLTAPFRQEQLKPQETYILDTVSGSIYVWVGKQATQKEKTEAMAKAEQYLSSKNYPSWVHVAKIPQGTEPAIFKQYFSTWRDVGMSHTRLVRSIEDQLLQRIEADTDKRLYEVRVGSDNTLRMEEIENFKQADLDEDSLYILENGDSAVLWFGKESPVTYMKLWENIVNAYRAYSPENTERTVTLAKQGLEPRHFVGAFDKWDPYMWQKRDSYESKREQVLRNNEIEDAK
;
A
#
# COMPACT_ATOMS: atom_id res chain seq x y z
N MET A 1 9.26 -89.62 22.97
CA MET A 1 10.24 -90.11 21.98
C MET A 1 10.02 -89.34 20.69
N LYS A 2 11.10 -88.70 20.19
CA LYS A 2 11.46 -88.47 18.77
C LYS A 2 10.44 -87.72 17.88
N LEU A 3 10.79 -86.48 17.46
CA LEU A 3 11.52 -86.14 16.21
C LEU A 3 10.61 -86.36 14.98
N LEU A 4 10.42 -85.46 14.00
CA LEU A 4 11.21 -84.39 13.40
C LEU A 4 10.28 -83.52 12.52
N TYR A 5 10.64 -82.24 12.32
CA TYR A 5 10.73 -81.48 11.05
C TYR A 5 9.46 -81.43 10.16
N LEU A 6 8.97 -80.32 9.61
CA LEU A 6 9.60 -79.15 9.03
C LEU A 6 8.45 -78.20 8.56
N TRP A 7 8.58 -76.90 8.86
CA TRP A 7 8.20 -75.73 8.05
C TRP A 7 7.04 -75.80 7.03
N ALA A 8 6.01 -74.96 7.23
CA ALA A 8 5.74 -73.77 6.38
C ALA A 8 4.50 -73.00 6.86
N VAL A 9 4.58 -71.69 6.70
CA VAL A 9 3.70 -70.61 7.16
C VAL A 9 2.44 -70.48 6.29
N ILE A 10 1.24 -70.33 6.89
CA ILE A 10 0.11 -69.55 6.33
C ILE A 10 -0.70 -68.87 7.46
N ALA A 11 -1.09 -67.63 7.18
CA ALA A 11 -1.79 -66.64 7.99
C ALA A 11 -3.26 -66.97 8.34
N LEU A 12 -3.81 -66.38 9.41
CA LEU A 12 -4.77 -65.24 9.39
C LEU A 12 -5.55 -65.09 10.72
N ALA A 13 -5.51 -63.84 11.22
CA ALA A 13 -6.60 -63.03 11.76
C ALA A 13 -7.30 -63.30 13.11
N ALA A 14 -7.62 -62.14 13.72
CA ALA A 14 -8.56 -61.79 14.80
C ALA A 14 -8.08 -62.09 16.23
N SER A 15 -8.21 -61.22 17.25
CA SER A 15 -8.90 -59.93 17.38
C SER A 15 -8.48 -59.23 18.69
N ALA A 16 -8.44 -57.90 18.64
CA ALA A 16 -8.70 -56.90 19.69
C ALA A 16 -8.18 -57.07 21.13
N SER A 17 -7.36 -56.12 21.56
CA SER A 17 -7.49 -55.44 22.88
C SER A 17 -6.76 -54.09 22.84
N GLY A 18 -7.45 -53.05 23.33
CA GLY A 18 -7.12 -51.65 23.12
C GLY A 18 -5.82 -51.18 23.78
N ARG A 19 -5.20 -50.17 23.15
CA ARG A 19 -4.20 -49.30 23.78
C ARG A 19 -4.61 -47.86 23.61
N THR A 20 -4.80 -47.22 24.74
CA THR A 20 -4.95 -45.79 24.97
C THR A 20 -3.80 -45.05 24.30
N ILE A 21 -4.09 -44.23 23.29
CA ILE A 21 -3.11 -43.31 22.70
C ILE A 21 -3.12 -42.05 23.56
N THR A 22 -2.09 -41.91 24.39
CA THR A 22 -1.78 -40.62 25.03
C THR A 22 -1.41 -39.64 23.92
N ARG A 23 -2.31 -38.68 23.65
CA ARG A 23 -2.04 -37.53 22.78
C ARG A 23 -0.88 -36.76 23.38
N GLN A 24 0.34 -36.98 22.89
CA GLN A 24 1.43 -36.05 23.13
C GLN A 24 0.99 -34.73 22.50
N GLN A 25 0.70 -33.75 23.36
CA GLN A 25 0.59 -32.36 22.94
C GLN A 25 1.91 -32.02 22.25
N SER A 26 1.86 -31.78 20.95
CA SER A 26 2.95 -31.16 20.20
C SER A 26 3.16 -29.76 20.78
N GLN A 27 4.02 -29.67 21.79
CA GLN A 27 4.55 -28.39 22.21
C GLN A 27 5.30 -27.81 21.02
N SER A 28 4.91 -26.61 20.59
CA SER A 28 5.63 -25.80 19.62
C SER A 28 6.99 -25.40 20.21
N VAL A 29 7.97 -26.28 20.06
CA VAL A 29 9.35 -25.94 20.36
C VAL A 29 9.86 -25.10 19.20
N VAL A 30 9.76 -23.78 19.33
CA VAL A 30 10.36 -22.82 18.40
C VAL A 30 11.89 -22.93 18.51
N PRO A 31 12.62 -23.35 17.47
CA PRO A 31 14.07 -23.26 17.47
C PRO A 31 14.48 -21.81 17.20
N ARG A 32 15.26 -21.23 18.11
CA ARG A 32 15.89 -19.90 17.98
C ARG A 32 16.84 -19.87 16.78
N ILE A 33 16.83 -18.76 16.04
CA ILE A 33 17.89 -18.35 15.09
C ILE A 33 19.26 -18.64 15.71
N THR A 34 19.99 -19.64 15.20
CA THR A 34 21.16 -20.24 15.89
C THR A 34 22.44 -19.44 15.77
N SER A 35 22.48 -18.38 14.98
CA SER A 35 22.79 -17.03 15.46
C SER A 35 23.15 -16.15 14.27
N LEU A 36 22.51 -14.98 14.16
CA LEU A 36 23.04 -13.92 13.31
C LEU A 36 24.47 -13.58 13.73
N SER A 37 24.95 -13.89 14.95
CA SER A 37 26.28 -13.56 15.47
C SER A 37 27.46 -14.36 14.89
N ASP A 38 27.23 -15.35 14.04
CA ASP A 38 28.30 -16.10 13.40
C ASP A 38 29.07 -15.19 12.40
N LYS A 39 30.18 -14.64 12.89
CA LYS A 39 31.06 -13.74 12.12
C LYS A 39 31.60 -14.42 10.87
N ASP A 40 31.80 -15.73 10.90
CA ASP A 40 32.37 -16.47 9.79
C ASP A 40 31.33 -16.67 8.69
N ALA A 41 30.08 -16.96 9.04
CA ALA A 41 28.97 -17.06 8.09
C ALA A 41 28.73 -15.72 7.36
N ARG A 42 28.77 -14.59 8.09
CA ARG A 42 28.63 -13.25 7.49
C ARG A 42 29.80 -12.87 6.61
N GLN A 43 31.02 -13.15 7.06
CA GLN A 43 32.20 -12.84 6.27
C GLN A 43 32.18 -13.62 4.96
N LYS A 44 31.78 -14.90 4.99
CA LYS A 44 31.55 -15.71 3.79
C LYS A 44 30.48 -15.10 2.89
N ALA A 45 29.34 -14.71 3.45
CA ALA A 45 28.27 -14.04 2.71
C ALA A 45 28.73 -12.74 2.03
N ARG A 46 29.47 -11.88 2.74
CA ARG A 46 30.01 -10.61 2.23
C ARG A 46 30.93 -10.81 1.03
N THR A 47 31.77 -11.83 1.07
CA THR A 47 32.72 -12.15 0.00
C THR A 47 32.19 -13.18 -1.00
N HIS A 48 30.90 -13.53 -0.92
CA HIS A 48 30.34 -14.60 -1.75
C HIS A 48 30.42 -14.22 -3.25
N PRO A 49 30.89 -15.12 -4.15
CA PRO A 49 31.07 -14.81 -5.57
C PRO A 49 29.80 -14.30 -6.26
N ALA A 50 28.63 -14.82 -5.89
CA ALA A 50 27.35 -14.39 -6.48
C ALA A 50 27.02 -12.91 -6.20
N PHE A 51 27.63 -12.30 -5.17
CA PHE A 51 27.47 -10.89 -4.83
C PHE A 51 28.62 -10.01 -5.30
N ALA A 52 29.60 -10.54 -6.04
CA ALA A 52 30.80 -9.79 -6.42
C ALA A 52 30.46 -8.46 -7.11
N SER A 53 29.50 -8.48 -8.06
CA SER A 53 29.02 -7.31 -8.80
C SER A 53 27.77 -6.63 -8.22
N ALA A 54 27.23 -7.14 -7.11
CA ALA A 54 25.96 -6.67 -6.57
C ALA A 54 26.02 -5.18 -6.21
N GLY A 55 24.99 -4.44 -6.62
CA GLY A 55 24.76 -3.06 -6.24
C GLY A 55 25.72 -2.04 -6.85
N GLN A 56 26.49 -2.41 -7.88
CA GLN A 56 27.44 -1.51 -8.55
C GLN A 56 26.76 -0.51 -9.52
N ARG A 57 25.52 -0.79 -9.94
CA ARG A 57 24.74 0.04 -10.87
C ARG A 57 23.27 0.03 -10.48
N ALA A 58 22.56 1.11 -10.82
CA ALA A 58 21.12 1.17 -10.63
C ALA A 58 20.42 0.03 -11.40
N GLY A 59 19.50 -0.66 -10.72
CA GLY A 59 18.91 -1.89 -11.25
C GLY A 59 18.24 -2.73 -10.18
N LEU A 60 17.69 -3.86 -10.61
CA LEU A 60 17.13 -4.90 -9.75
C LEU A 60 17.93 -6.19 -9.96
N GLU A 61 18.44 -6.77 -8.88
CA GLU A 61 19.17 -8.03 -8.88
C GLU A 61 18.48 -9.00 -7.94
N LEU A 62 18.42 -10.29 -8.31
CA LEU A 62 17.62 -11.30 -7.63
C LEU A 62 18.42 -12.59 -7.48
N TRP A 63 18.42 -13.18 -6.29
CA TRP A 63 19.04 -14.46 -5.99
C TRP A 63 18.04 -15.39 -5.31
N ARG A 64 18.00 -16.65 -5.72
CA ARG A 64 17.29 -17.74 -5.05
C ARG A 64 18.25 -18.43 -4.09
N ILE A 65 17.78 -18.80 -2.91
CA ILE A 65 18.57 -19.57 -1.96
C ILE A 65 18.43 -21.05 -2.31
N GLU A 66 19.54 -21.66 -2.71
CA GLU A 66 19.61 -23.07 -3.08
C GLU A 66 20.72 -23.72 -2.25
N ASN A 67 20.37 -24.72 -1.43
CA ASN A 67 21.31 -25.37 -0.51
C ASN A 67 22.12 -24.38 0.36
N PHE A 68 21.44 -23.35 0.88
CA PHE A 68 22.01 -22.27 1.69
C PHE A 68 22.96 -21.31 0.96
N GLU A 69 23.06 -21.39 -0.36
CA GLU A 69 23.88 -20.50 -1.19
C GLU A 69 22.99 -19.60 -2.07
N PRO A 70 23.38 -18.34 -2.32
CA PRO A 70 22.65 -17.45 -3.21
C PRO A 70 23.01 -17.75 -4.68
N VAL A 71 22.02 -18.15 -5.46
CA VAL A 71 22.12 -18.42 -6.91
C VAL A 71 21.37 -17.34 -7.68
N ALA A 72 22.04 -16.69 -8.63
CA ALA A 72 21.44 -15.60 -9.40
C ALA A 72 20.24 -16.11 -10.21
N VAL A 73 19.11 -15.41 -10.10
CA VAL A 73 17.90 -15.73 -10.87
C VAL A 73 18.06 -15.22 -12.30
N PRO A 74 17.76 -16.02 -13.32
CA PRO A 74 17.77 -15.56 -14.71
C PRO A 74 16.83 -14.38 -14.92
N GLN A 75 17.21 -13.44 -15.81
CA GLN A 75 16.43 -12.22 -16.07
C GLN A 75 14.96 -12.49 -16.45
N ASN A 76 14.70 -13.59 -17.17
CA ASN A 76 13.36 -14.00 -17.61
C ASN A 76 12.47 -14.55 -16.48
N ASP A 77 13.06 -14.85 -15.32
CA ASP A 77 12.39 -15.40 -14.16
C ASP A 77 12.25 -14.40 -13.01
N ILE A 78 12.76 -13.17 -13.20
CA ILE A 78 12.50 -12.07 -12.26
C ILE A 78 10.98 -11.85 -12.11
N GLY A 79 10.52 -11.80 -10.86
CA GLY A 79 9.10 -11.69 -10.52
C GLY A 79 8.40 -13.04 -10.35
N LYS A 80 9.09 -14.17 -10.55
CA LYS A 80 8.57 -15.52 -10.25
C LYS A 80 9.25 -16.06 -8.99
N PHE A 81 8.45 -16.49 -8.03
CA PHE A 81 8.92 -16.96 -6.73
C PHE A 81 8.31 -18.32 -6.41
N TYR A 82 9.16 -19.29 -6.09
CA TYR A 82 8.71 -20.61 -5.63
C TYR A 82 8.29 -20.56 -4.15
N LYS A 83 7.11 -21.10 -3.82
CA LYS A 83 6.53 -21.09 -2.47
C LYS A 83 7.42 -21.80 -1.45
N GLY A 84 8.17 -22.82 -1.90
CA GLY A 84 9.06 -23.65 -1.08
C GLY A 84 10.46 -23.09 -0.88
N ASP A 85 10.75 -21.87 -1.33
CA ASP A 85 12.11 -21.30 -1.26
C ASP A 85 12.17 -19.92 -0.62
N SER A 86 13.38 -19.44 -0.41
CA SER A 86 13.68 -18.08 -0.01
C SER A 86 14.53 -17.36 -1.06
N TYR A 87 14.40 -16.03 -1.13
CA TYR A 87 15.07 -15.20 -2.13
C TYR A 87 15.68 -13.96 -1.50
N ILE A 88 16.66 -13.38 -2.17
CA ILE A 88 17.23 -12.06 -1.88
C ILE A 88 17.02 -11.19 -3.11
N VAL A 89 16.51 -9.97 -2.89
CA VAL A 89 16.20 -9.00 -3.92
C VAL A 89 16.91 -7.70 -3.57
N LEU A 90 17.81 -7.25 -4.44
CA LEU A 90 18.52 -5.99 -4.27
C LEU A 90 18.00 -4.98 -5.27
N LYS A 91 17.40 -3.90 -4.77
CA LYS A 91 17.11 -2.71 -5.57
C LYS A 91 18.21 -1.68 -5.33
N THR A 92 18.91 -1.31 -6.39
CA THR A 92 19.88 -0.22 -6.38
C THR A 92 19.29 0.99 -7.11
N THR A 93 19.31 2.14 -6.45
CA THR A 93 18.80 3.41 -7.00
C THR A 93 19.94 4.42 -7.06
N ALA A 94 20.06 5.14 -8.16
CA ALA A 94 21.00 6.26 -8.30
C ALA A 94 20.26 7.59 -8.18
N ASP A 95 20.74 8.50 -7.36
CA ASP A 95 20.25 9.87 -7.33
C ASP A 95 20.77 10.70 -8.53
N LYS A 96 20.34 11.97 -8.64
CA LYS A 96 20.79 12.87 -9.70
C LYS A 96 22.30 13.15 -9.70
N ARG A 97 22.99 12.85 -8.59
CA ARG A 97 24.44 13.01 -8.41
C ARG A 97 25.18 11.67 -8.55
N ASN A 98 24.47 10.62 -8.98
CA ASN A 98 24.97 9.26 -9.11
C ASN A 98 25.42 8.63 -7.78
N ASN A 99 24.92 9.13 -6.64
CA ASN A 99 25.05 8.43 -5.37
C ASN A 99 24.08 7.25 -5.36
N LEU A 100 24.58 6.08 -4.97
CA LEU A 100 23.78 4.87 -4.92
C LEU A 100 23.16 4.70 -3.53
N SER A 101 21.90 4.26 -3.51
CA SER A 101 21.21 3.73 -2.34
C SER A 101 20.72 2.31 -2.63
N TRP A 102 20.63 1.51 -1.57
CA TRP A 102 20.34 0.09 -1.67
C TRP A 102 19.18 -0.30 -0.75
N ASP A 103 18.22 -1.01 -1.30
CA ASP A 103 17.17 -1.71 -0.56
C ASP A 103 17.36 -3.21 -0.79
N ILE A 104 17.62 -3.96 0.28
CA ILE A 104 17.75 -5.42 0.24
C ILE A 104 16.51 -6.04 0.86
N HIS A 105 15.78 -6.83 0.09
CA HIS A 105 14.63 -7.58 0.57
C HIS A 105 15.00 -9.06 0.63
N TYR A 106 14.74 -9.73 1.74
CA TYR A 106 14.71 -11.18 1.75
C TYR A 106 13.28 -11.66 1.80
N TRP A 107 12.90 -12.44 0.80
CA TRP A 107 11.56 -12.95 0.62
C TRP A 107 11.48 -14.40 1.12
N ILE A 108 10.45 -14.68 1.91
CA ILE A 108 10.24 -15.97 2.58
C ILE A 108 8.96 -16.60 2.00
N GLY A 109 9.13 -17.71 1.29
CA GLY A 109 8.01 -18.50 0.77
C GLY A 109 7.20 -19.17 1.88
N SER A 110 5.91 -19.37 1.64
CA SER A 110 4.99 -19.99 2.63
C SER A 110 5.35 -21.43 2.99
N GLN A 111 6.14 -22.12 2.17
CA GLN A 111 6.57 -23.51 2.33
C GLN A 111 8.10 -23.63 2.47
N THR A 112 8.82 -22.51 2.55
CA THR A 112 10.29 -22.53 2.71
C THR A 112 10.69 -23.16 4.03
N THR A 113 11.84 -23.83 4.06
CA THR A 113 12.37 -24.39 5.29
C THR A 113 12.90 -23.31 6.22
N GLN A 114 12.88 -23.58 7.53
CA GLN A 114 13.43 -22.65 8.53
C GLN A 114 14.91 -22.34 8.27
N ASP A 115 15.68 -23.34 7.85
CA ASP A 115 17.11 -23.19 7.60
C ASP A 115 17.36 -22.33 6.34
N GLU A 116 16.56 -22.47 5.28
CA GLU A 116 16.66 -21.64 4.07
C GLU A 116 16.25 -20.19 4.33
N ALA A 117 15.17 -19.96 5.08
CA ALA A 117 14.80 -18.62 5.52
C ALA A 117 15.89 -17.98 6.40
N GLY A 118 16.49 -18.78 7.29
CA GLY A 118 17.61 -18.36 8.12
C GLY A 118 18.86 -18.01 7.30
N ALA A 119 19.17 -18.81 6.28
CA ALA A 119 20.26 -18.54 5.35
C ALA A 119 20.02 -17.24 4.56
N ALA A 120 18.81 -17.02 4.05
CA ALA A 120 18.46 -15.77 3.35
C ALA A 120 18.69 -14.53 4.23
N ALA A 121 18.32 -14.59 5.51
CA ALA A 121 18.55 -13.51 6.47
C ALA A 121 20.05 -13.27 6.73
N ILE A 122 20.85 -14.34 6.92
CA ILE A 122 22.31 -14.24 7.12
C ILE A 122 23.00 -13.66 5.89
N LEU A 123 22.64 -14.16 4.70
CA LEU A 123 23.19 -13.70 3.44
C LEU A 123 22.86 -12.24 3.16
N THR A 124 21.64 -11.80 3.51
CA THR A 124 21.22 -10.40 3.43
C THR A 124 22.07 -9.48 4.30
N VAL A 125 22.38 -9.91 5.52
CA VAL A 125 23.30 -9.18 6.41
C VAL A 125 24.70 -9.08 5.81
N GLY A 126 25.24 -10.17 5.28
CA GLY A 126 26.56 -10.15 4.63
C GLY A 126 26.59 -9.26 3.37
N LEU A 127 25.49 -9.23 2.61
CA LEU A 127 25.35 -8.34 1.46
C LEU A 127 25.31 -6.85 1.90
N ASP A 128 24.59 -6.52 2.98
CA ASP A 128 24.59 -5.17 3.57
C ASP A 128 25.98 -4.75 4.10
N ASP A 129 26.73 -5.67 4.71
CA ASP A 129 28.12 -5.42 5.14
C ASP A 129 29.04 -5.05 3.96
N LYS A 130 28.67 -5.40 2.72
CA LYS A 130 29.36 -5.00 1.48
C LYS A 130 29.11 -3.52 1.14
N PHE A 131 28.01 -2.95 1.64
CA PHE A 131 27.64 -1.54 1.52
C PHE A 131 27.92 -0.74 2.80
N ASP A 132 28.80 -1.24 3.67
CA ASP A 132 29.11 -0.66 4.99
C ASP A 132 27.88 -0.50 5.92
N GLY A 133 26.86 -1.36 5.77
CA GLY A 133 25.65 -1.26 6.58
C GLY A 133 24.71 -0.13 6.16
N LYS A 134 24.84 0.38 4.93
CA LYS A 134 24.04 1.50 4.39
C LYS A 134 22.78 1.05 3.67
N ALA A 135 22.55 -0.26 3.49
CA ALA A 135 21.33 -0.72 2.84
C ALA A 135 20.17 -0.76 3.83
N VAL A 136 18.98 -0.37 3.37
CA VAL A 136 17.73 -0.63 4.09
C VAL A 136 17.41 -2.10 3.88
N GLN A 137 17.19 -2.86 4.95
CA GLN A 137 16.85 -4.28 4.86
C GLN A 137 15.35 -4.47 5.11
N HIS A 138 14.70 -5.28 4.30
CA HIS A 138 13.26 -5.55 4.36
C HIS A 138 13.02 -7.04 4.45
N ARG A 139 12.14 -7.45 5.39
CA ARG A 139 11.66 -8.82 5.51
C ARG A 139 10.33 -8.94 4.79
N GLU A 140 10.32 -9.67 3.69
CA GLU A 140 9.13 -9.89 2.87
C GLU A 140 8.62 -11.32 3.07
N THR A 141 7.32 -11.45 3.34
CA THR A 141 6.65 -12.75 3.49
C THR A 141 5.64 -12.91 2.37
N MET A 142 5.62 -14.09 1.74
CA MET A 142 4.70 -14.42 0.66
C MET A 142 3.25 -14.03 0.99
N GLY A 143 2.61 -13.28 0.11
CA GLY A 143 1.21 -12.83 0.23
C GLY A 143 1.03 -11.56 1.08
N TYR A 144 2.11 -11.05 1.68
CA TYR A 144 2.10 -9.88 2.58
C TYR A 144 3.26 -8.93 2.27
N GLU A 145 3.78 -8.96 1.05
CA GLU A 145 4.90 -8.14 0.64
C GLU A 145 4.57 -6.65 0.68
N SER A 146 5.60 -5.84 0.96
CA SER A 146 5.47 -4.39 0.97
C SER A 146 5.10 -3.84 -0.42
N ALA A 147 4.35 -2.74 -0.45
CA ALA A 147 4.04 -2.04 -1.70
C ALA A 147 5.32 -1.60 -2.45
N GLN A 148 6.40 -1.30 -1.71
CA GLN A 148 7.71 -0.99 -2.27
C GLN A 148 8.28 -2.19 -3.02
N PHE A 149 8.30 -3.38 -2.41
CA PHE A 149 8.76 -4.61 -3.05
C PHE A 149 7.96 -4.95 -4.30
N LEU A 150 6.64 -4.96 -4.18
CA LEU A 150 5.74 -5.27 -5.30
C LEU A 150 5.91 -4.28 -6.45
N GLY A 151 6.16 -3.01 -6.15
CA GLY A 151 6.41 -1.94 -7.14
C GLY A 151 7.66 -2.15 -8.00
N TYR A 152 8.56 -3.08 -7.66
CA TYR A 152 9.71 -3.42 -8.49
C TYR A 152 9.38 -4.30 -9.68
N PHE A 153 8.23 -4.97 -9.64
CA PHE A 153 7.81 -5.94 -10.64
C PHE A 153 6.71 -5.38 -11.53
N PRO A 154 6.66 -5.75 -12.82
CA PRO A 154 5.63 -5.27 -13.74
C PRO A 154 4.21 -5.51 -13.20
N GLY A 155 3.36 -4.48 -13.26
CA GLY A 155 1.98 -4.56 -12.75
C GLY A 155 1.84 -4.50 -11.24
N GLY A 156 2.94 -4.29 -10.49
CA GLY A 156 2.90 -4.19 -9.03
C GLY A 156 2.57 -5.52 -8.35
N ALA A 157 2.98 -6.65 -8.94
CA ALA A 157 2.66 -7.99 -8.47
C ALA A 157 3.80 -8.97 -8.78
N VAL A 158 3.83 -10.07 -8.01
CA VAL A 158 4.74 -11.21 -8.21
C VAL A 158 3.94 -12.48 -8.49
N ARG A 159 4.54 -13.45 -9.18
CA ARG A 159 3.93 -14.74 -9.49
C ARG A 159 4.46 -15.81 -8.57
N TYR A 160 3.57 -16.49 -7.85
CA TYR A 160 3.93 -17.65 -7.04
C TYR A 160 3.91 -18.94 -7.85
N LEU A 161 4.91 -19.79 -7.62
CA LEU A 161 5.07 -21.10 -8.25
C LEU A 161 5.09 -22.17 -7.15
N ASP A 162 4.37 -23.26 -7.33
CA ASP A 162 4.42 -24.40 -6.40
C ASP A 162 5.77 -25.11 -6.45
N GLY A 163 6.14 -25.74 -5.33
CA GLY A 163 7.41 -26.43 -5.18
C GLY A 163 8.53 -25.51 -4.72
N GLY A 164 9.76 -26.00 -4.86
CA GLY A 164 10.99 -25.37 -4.41
C GLY A 164 12.20 -26.28 -4.69
N HIS A 165 13.40 -25.80 -4.36
CA HIS A 165 14.68 -26.44 -4.65
C HIS A 165 14.75 -27.85 -4.06
N GLN A 166 14.39 -28.01 -2.78
CA GLN A 166 14.37 -29.32 -2.11
C GLN A 166 13.42 -30.34 -2.76
N SER A 167 12.33 -29.86 -3.37
CA SER A 167 11.32 -30.73 -3.99
C SER A 167 11.68 -31.19 -5.40
N GLY A 168 12.74 -30.65 -6.01
CA GLY A 168 13.21 -31.01 -7.36
C GLY A 168 12.28 -30.61 -8.51
N PHE A 169 11.19 -29.86 -8.23
CA PHE A 169 10.22 -29.46 -9.23
C PHE A 169 10.70 -28.23 -10.03
N ASN A 170 10.90 -28.43 -11.34
CA ASN A 170 10.79 -27.39 -12.34
C ASN A 170 9.44 -27.54 -13.05
N HIS A 171 8.47 -26.69 -12.68
CA HIS A 171 7.17 -26.45 -13.34
C HIS A 171 6.00 -27.47 -13.16
N VAL A 172 4.86 -26.92 -12.65
CA VAL A 172 3.39 -27.22 -12.81
C VAL A 172 2.93 -28.66 -12.49
N VAL A 173 1.90 -28.94 -11.66
CA VAL A 173 0.44 -28.67 -11.79
C VAL A 173 -0.22 -28.57 -10.40
N THR A 174 -1.30 -27.80 -10.38
CA THR A 174 -2.24 -27.38 -9.35
C THR A 174 -2.79 -28.43 -8.37
N ASN A 175 -2.92 -28.06 -7.08
CA ASN A 175 -3.77 -28.70 -6.06
C ASN A 175 -4.66 -27.64 -5.33
N PRO A 176 -5.44 -28.01 -4.30
CA PRO A 176 -6.91 -27.97 -4.19
C PRO A 176 -7.43 -26.59 -3.70
N GLY A 177 -8.74 -26.34 -3.85
CA GLY A 177 -9.38 -25.04 -3.57
C GLY A 177 -9.21 -24.50 -2.14
N ALA A 178 -9.29 -23.18 -1.99
CA ALA A 178 -9.01 -22.44 -0.76
C ALA A 178 -10.08 -22.61 0.34
N GLU A 179 -9.67 -22.44 1.60
CA GLU A 179 -10.55 -22.34 2.78
C GLU A 179 -11.45 -21.08 2.70
N LYS A 180 -12.69 -21.17 3.20
CA LYS A 180 -13.68 -20.07 3.20
C LYS A 180 -13.21 -18.91 4.09
N ARG A 181 -13.07 -17.70 3.54
CA ARG A 181 -12.63 -16.47 4.25
C ARG A 181 -13.50 -15.28 3.86
N LEU A 182 -13.77 -14.37 4.80
CA LEU A 182 -14.45 -13.10 4.54
C LEU A 182 -13.54 -11.93 4.95
N PHE A 183 -13.38 -10.95 4.07
CA PHE A 183 -12.61 -9.74 4.34
C PHE A 183 -13.53 -8.52 4.32
N GLN A 184 -13.38 -7.61 5.28
CA GLN A 184 -14.00 -6.29 5.26
C GLN A 184 -13.00 -5.25 4.76
N VAL A 185 -13.44 -4.38 3.85
CA VAL A 185 -12.70 -3.25 3.30
C VAL A 185 -13.37 -1.94 3.76
N LYS A 186 -12.66 -1.17 4.59
CA LYS A 186 -13.20 0.01 5.28
C LYS A 186 -12.17 1.14 5.38
N GLY A 187 -12.61 2.39 5.21
CA GLY A 187 -11.82 3.58 5.52
C GLY A 187 -12.11 4.76 4.59
N LYS A 188 -11.82 5.98 5.05
CA LYS A 188 -12.11 7.21 4.29
C LYS A 188 -10.92 7.70 3.48
N LYS A 189 -9.77 7.89 4.15
CA LYS A 189 -8.51 8.28 3.48
C LYS A 189 -7.56 7.10 3.37
N ASN A 190 -7.53 6.27 4.41
CA ASN A 190 -6.69 5.08 4.49
C ASN A 190 -7.59 3.84 4.51
N VAL A 191 -7.91 3.32 3.32
CA VAL A 191 -8.74 2.11 3.19
C VAL A 191 -7.93 0.88 3.60
N ARG A 192 -8.43 0.17 4.61
CA ARG A 192 -7.79 -1.03 5.18
C ARG A 192 -8.66 -2.25 4.99
N VAL A 193 -8.01 -3.42 4.98
CA VAL A 193 -8.66 -4.72 4.81
C VAL A 193 -8.40 -5.57 6.04
N ARG A 194 -9.46 -6.12 6.65
CA ARG A 194 -9.38 -7.05 7.77
C ARG A 194 -10.14 -8.33 7.47
N GLN A 195 -9.61 -9.47 7.88
CA GLN A 195 -10.39 -10.70 7.88
C GLN A 195 -11.39 -10.66 9.04
N VAL A 196 -12.63 -11.06 8.77
CA VAL A 196 -13.73 -11.14 9.74
C VAL A 196 -14.39 -12.50 9.65
N ASP A 197 -15.21 -12.85 10.65
CA ASP A 197 -15.97 -14.10 10.61
C ASP A 197 -16.91 -14.11 9.39
N PRO A 198 -17.01 -15.22 8.63
CA PRO A 198 -17.83 -15.32 7.43
C PRO A 198 -19.33 -15.45 7.77
N LEU A 199 -19.87 -14.44 8.43
CA LEU A 199 -21.23 -14.34 8.94
C LEU A 199 -21.84 -13.00 8.55
N ILE A 200 -23.15 -12.95 8.38
CA ILE A 200 -23.84 -11.69 8.04
C ILE A 200 -23.69 -10.61 9.14
N SER A 201 -23.52 -11.02 10.40
CA SER A 201 -23.28 -10.11 11.53
C SER A 201 -21.96 -9.36 11.45
N SER A 202 -20.99 -9.84 10.67
CA SER A 202 -19.72 -9.17 10.40
C SER A 202 -19.83 -8.11 9.30
N MET A 203 -20.96 -8.09 8.57
CA MET A 203 -21.19 -7.22 7.43
C MET A 203 -21.92 -5.94 7.80
N ASN A 204 -21.89 -4.94 6.90
CA ASN A 204 -22.77 -3.77 6.97
C ASN A 204 -22.94 -3.15 5.57
N LYS A 205 -23.91 -2.24 5.41
CA LYS A 205 -24.18 -1.55 4.14
C LYS A 205 -23.20 -0.41 3.81
N GLY A 206 -22.32 -0.03 4.73
CA GLY A 206 -21.36 1.07 4.56
C GLY A 206 -20.00 0.67 4.02
N ASP A 207 -19.65 -0.61 4.08
CA ASP A 207 -18.32 -1.11 3.71
C ASP A 207 -18.40 -2.08 2.52
N CYS A 208 -17.24 -2.45 1.96
CA CYS A 208 -17.15 -3.53 0.97
C CYS A 208 -16.67 -4.84 1.63
N PHE A 209 -17.10 -5.99 1.13
CA PHE A 209 -16.73 -7.30 1.66
C PHE A 209 -16.28 -8.23 0.54
N ILE A 210 -15.23 -9.01 0.78
CA ILE A 210 -14.70 -9.97 -0.19
C ILE A 210 -14.84 -11.37 0.43
N LEU A 211 -15.69 -12.19 -0.15
CA LEU A 211 -15.86 -13.59 0.20
C LEU A 211 -15.00 -14.43 -0.73
N ASP A 212 -14.02 -15.09 -0.16
CA ASP A 212 -13.16 -16.04 -0.85
C ASP A 212 -13.55 -17.46 -0.47
N ILE A 213 -13.92 -18.28 -1.45
CA ILE A 213 -14.38 -19.65 -1.23
C ILE A 213 -14.07 -20.54 -2.43
N ASN A 214 -13.39 -21.66 -2.20
CA ASN A 214 -12.99 -22.62 -3.25
C ASN A 214 -12.13 -21.98 -4.35
N ASN A 215 -12.74 -21.57 -5.48
CA ASN A 215 -12.13 -20.83 -6.58
C ASN A 215 -12.94 -19.56 -6.93
N ASP A 216 -13.99 -19.25 -6.16
CA ASP A 216 -14.85 -18.09 -6.39
C ASP A 216 -14.47 -16.95 -5.44
N ILE A 217 -14.38 -15.74 -5.99
CA ILE A 217 -14.11 -14.52 -5.22
C ILE A 217 -15.27 -13.57 -5.46
N LEU A 218 -16.13 -13.43 -4.45
CA LEU A 218 -17.34 -12.65 -4.55
C LEU A 218 -17.16 -11.35 -3.76
N VAL A 219 -17.25 -10.21 -4.44
CA VAL A 219 -17.11 -8.87 -3.83
C VAL A 219 -18.49 -8.28 -3.60
N PHE A 220 -18.95 -8.26 -2.36
CA PHE A 220 -20.17 -7.56 -1.98
C PHE A 220 -19.88 -6.08 -1.73
N VAL A 221 -20.57 -5.21 -2.46
CA VAL A 221 -20.44 -3.75 -2.34
C VAL A 221 -21.64 -3.22 -1.57
N GLY A 222 -21.40 -2.73 -0.36
CA GLY A 222 -22.43 -2.05 0.42
C GLY A 222 -23.00 -0.84 -0.32
N GLU A 223 -24.32 -0.63 -0.22
CA GLU A 223 -25.05 0.44 -0.90
C GLU A 223 -24.50 1.84 -0.57
N LYS A 224 -23.95 2.01 0.64
CA LYS A 224 -23.37 3.26 1.14
C LYS A 224 -21.83 3.28 1.09
N ALA A 225 -21.20 2.25 0.53
CA ALA A 225 -19.74 2.18 0.43
C ALA A 225 -19.14 3.27 -0.46
N LYS A 226 -17.97 3.77 -0.08
CA LYS A 226 -17.27 4.86 -0.77
C LYS A 226 -16.52 4.33 -1.98
N ASN A 227 -16.30 5.21 -2.96
CA ASN A 227 -15.58 4.84 -4.19
C ASN A 227 -14.14 4.35 -3.93
N VAL A 228 -13.46 4.91 -2.92
CA VAL A 228 -12.11 4.46 -2.52
C VAL A 228 -12.13 3.04 -1.96
N GLU A 229 -13.17 2.65 -1.21
CA GLU A 229 -13.36 1.30 -0.69
C GLU A 229 -13.68 0.32 -1.81
N LYS A 230 -14.54 0.72 -2.76
CA LYS A 230 -14.87 -0.07 -3.96
C LYS A 230 -13.63 -0.39 -4.80
N LEU A 231 -12.84 0.64 -5.13
CA LEU A 231 -11.61 0.46 -5.92
C LEU A 231 -10.60 -0.44 -5.20
N LYS A 232 -10.46 -0.26 -3.87
CA LYS A 232 -9.58 -1.09 -3.07
C LYS A 232 -10.09 -2.54 -3.00
N ALA A 233 -11.38 -2.76 -2.79
CA ALA A 233 -11.97 -4.10 -2.73
C ALA A 233 -11.80 -4.87 -4.04
N ILE A 234 -12.00 -4.21 -5.19
CA ILE A 234 -11.75 -4.81 -6.51
C ILE A 234 -10.27 -5.13 -6.70
N SER A 235 -9.37 -4.23 -6.29
CA SER A 235 -7.93 -4.46 -6.34
C SER A 235 -7.52 -5.68 -5.49
N ILE A 236 -8.01 -5.78 -4.25
CA ILE A 236 -7.72 -6.91 -3.36
C ILE A 236 -8.34 -8.21 -3.87
N ALA A 237 -9.55 -8.18 -4.44
CA ALA A 237 -10.18 -9.37 -5.02
C ALA A 237 -9.40 -9.91 -6.22
N ASN A 238 -8.89 -9.03 -7.09
CA ASN A 238 -7.99 -9.44 -8.18
C ASN A 238 -6.66 -9.96 -7.63
N GLN A 239 -6.13 -9.37 -6.55
CA GLN A 239 -4.93 -9.90 -5.88
C GLN A 239 -5.18 -11.30 -5.33
N ILE A 240 -6.27 -11.55 -4.60
CA ILE A 240 -6.64 -12.89 -4.12
C ILE A 240 -6.75 -13.87 -5.30
N ARG A 241 -7.37 -13.47 -6.41
CA ARG A 241 -7.44 -14.30 -7.63
C ARG A 241 -6.05 -14.70 -8.11
N ASP A 242 -5.17 -13.71 -8.26
CA ASP A 242 -3.88 -13.90 -8.91
C ASP A 242 -2.86 -14.58 -7.98
N GLN A 243 -2.91 -14.27 -6.67
CA GLN A 243 -1.97 -14.68 -5.62
C GLN A 243 -2.39 -15.99 -4.95
N ASP A 244 -3.65 -16.09 -4.50
CA ASP A 244 -4.13 -17.24 -3.72
C ASP A 244 -4.70 -18.32 -4.63
N HIS A 245 -5.38 -17.93 -5.72
CA HIS A 245 -5.98 -18.87 -6.68
C HIS A 245 -5.15 -19.11 -7.94
N ASN A 246 -3.94 -18.55 -8.01
CA ASN A 246 -3.03 -18.67 -9.16
C ASN A 246 -3.67 -18.23 -10.49
N GLY A 247 -4.51 -17.18 -10.45
CA GLY A 247 -5.23 -16.63 -11.60
C GLY A 247 -6.44 -17.46 -12.07
N ARG A 248 -6.71 -18.61 -11.44
CA ARG A 248 -7.78 -19.54 -11.86
C ARG A 248 -9.15 -19.20 -11.28
N GLY A 249 -9.20 -18.30 -10.31
CA GLY A 249 -10.45 -17.88 -9.68
C GLY A 249 -11.23 -16.86 -10.52
N LYS A 250 -12.54 -16.75 -10.30
CA LYS A 250 -13.38 -15.71 -10.92
C LYS A 250 -13.71 -14.65 -9.88
N VAL A 251 -13.41 -13.39 -10.21
CA VAL A 251 -13.87 -12.23 -9.42
C VAL A 251 -15.24 -11.82 -9.91
N GLU A 252 -16.23 -11.83 -9.02
CA GLU A 252 -17.60 -11.44 -9.30
C GLU A 252 -18.00 -10.30 -8.37
N ILE A 253 -18.44 -9.18 -8.94
CA ILE A 253 -18.84 -7.99 -8.16
C ILE A 253 -20.35 -8.03 -7.98
N ILE A 254 -20.78 -8.01 -6.72
CA ILE A 254 -22.16 -8.03 -6.27
C ILE A 254 -22.47 -6.64 -5.70
N ASP A 255 -23.09 -5.80 -6.51
CA ASP A 255 -23.49 -4.45 -6.13
C ASP A 255 -25.01 -4.28 -6.19
N GLN A 256 -25.49 -3.04 -6.03
CA GLN A 256 -26.92 -2.73 -6.03
C GLN A 256 -27.62 -2.97 -7.37
N TYR A 257 -26.88 -3.14 -8.47
CA TYR A 257 -27.38 -3.37 -9.82
C TYR A 257 -27.26 -4.84 -10.25
N SER A 258 -26.60 -5.68 -9.45
CA SER A 258 -26.51 -7.12 -9.69
C SER A 258 -27.87 -7.81 -9.63
N SER A 259 -28.01 -8.92 -10.35
CA SER A 259 -29.27 -9.67 -10.38
C SER A 259 -29.54 -10.36 -9.04
N ASP A 260 -30.81 -10.63 -8.73
CA ASP A 260 -31.19 -11.36 -7.51
C ASP A 260 -30.51 -12.74 -7.42
N VAL A 261 -30.20 -13.35 -8.56
CA VAL A 261 -29.49 -14.63 -8.64
C VAL A 261 -28.05 -14.49 -8.14
N ASP A 262 -27.33 -13.46 -8.57
CA ASP A 262 -25.94 -13.22 -8.16
C ASP A 262 -25.87 -12.82 -6.68
N VAL A 263 -26.84 -12.03 -6.22
CA VAL A 263 -26.99 -11.67 -4.81
C VAL A 263 -27.25 -12.92 -3.95
N GLN A 264 -28.19 -13.78 -4.35
CA GLN A 264 -28.46 -15.03 -3.65
C GLN A 264 -27.26 -15.97 -3.64
N LYS A 265 -26.49 -16.02 -4.74
CA LYS A 265 -25.24 -16.79 -4.83
C LYS A 265 -24.25 -16.34 -3.75
N PHE A 266 -24.10 -15.04 -3.50
CA PHE A 266 -23.24 -14.54 -2.42
C PHE A 266 -23.65 -15.07 -1.05
N PHE A 267 -24.92 -14.87 -0.64
CA PHE A 267 -25.38 -15.26 0.69
C PHE A 267 -25.45 -16.78 0.90
N THR A 268 -25.70 -17.52 -0.18
CA THR A 268 -25.61 -18.99 -0.17
C THR A 268 -24.17 -19.44 0.10
N ASN A 269 -23.19 -18.83 -0.58
CA ASN A 269 -21.77 -19.12 -0.36
C ASN A 269 -21.29 -18.65 1.01
N LEU A 270 -21.80 -17.52 1.51
CA LEU A 270 -21.53 -17.07 2.87
C LEU A 270 -22.03 -18.12 3.87
N GLY A 271 -23.24 -18.64 3.66
CA GLY A 271 -23.91 -19.61 4.53
C GLY A 271 -24.67 -18.94 5.67
N SER A 272 -25.00 -17.64 5.52
CA SER A 272 -25.66 -16.84 6.55
C SER A 272 -26.45 -15.68 5.94
N GLY A 273 -27.71 -15.53 6.35
CA GLY A 273 -28.54 -14.36 6.09
C GLY A 273 -28.95 -14.13 4.63
N SER A 274 -29.37 -12.89 4.32
CA SER A 274 -29.80 -12.42 2.99
C SER A 274 -29.51 -10.92 2.85
N LYS A 275 -29.66 -10.36 1.65
CA LYS A 275 -29.41 -8.92 1.36
C LYS A 275 -30.14 -7.99 2.34
N ASP A 276 -31.40 -8.30 2.66
CA ASP A 276 -32.24 -7.46 3.51
C ASP A 276 -31.82 -7.49 5.00
N LEU A 277 -31.05 -8.49 5.40
CA LEU A 277 -30.57 -8.69 6.76
C LEU A 277 -29.17 -8.11 6.99
N VAL A 278 -28.54 -7.52 5.97
CA VAL A 278 -27.23 -6.86 6.12
C VAL A 278 -27.38 -5.65 7.04
N PRO A 279 -26.62 -5.58 8.15
CA PRO A 279 -26.69 -4.45 9.09
C PRO A 279 -26.48 -3.08 8.44
N GLU A 280 -27.07 -2.03 9.00
CA GLU A 280 -26.84 -0.66 8.55
C GLU A 280 -25.39 -0.21 8.80
N GLU A 281 -24.93 0.80 8.03
CA GLU A 281 -23.58 1.39 8.13
C GLU A 281 -23.16 1.76 9.58
N SER A 282 -24.10 2.20 10.41
CA SER A 282 -23.85 2.57 11.80
C SER A 282 -23.30 1.41 12.65
N ALA A 283 -23.61 0.15 12.27
CA ALA A 283 -23.04 -1.03 12.93
C ALA A 283 -21.54 -1.21 12.65
N GLY A 284 -21.01 -0.57 11.60
CA GLY A 284 -19.59 -0.56 11.25
C GLY A 284 -18.75 0.45 12.04
N GLY A 285 -19.39 1.38 12.77
CA GLY A 285 -18.71 2.46 13.51
C GLY A 285 -18.24 3.63 12.63
N ASP A 286 -17.87 4.75 13.27
CA ASP A 286 -17.40 5.97 12.59
C ASP A 286 -15.94 5.84 12.10
N ASP A 287 -15.73 6.01 10.79
CA ASP A 287 -14.42 5.91 10.15
C ASP A 287 -13.39 6.90 10.69
N GLN A 288 -13.81 8.11 11.08
CA GLN A 288 -12.88 9.13 11.57
C GLN A 288 -12.38 8.80 12.98
N THR A 289 -13.24 8.21 13.80
CA THR A 289 -12.89 7.68 15.12
C THR A 289 -12.01 6.42 15.00
N PHE A 290 -12.26 5.57 14.00
CA PHE A 290 -11.41 4.42 13.66
C PHE A 290 -9.99 4.85 13.25
N GLU A 291 -9.86 5.84 12.37
CA GLU A 291 -8.55 6.39 11.94
C GLU A 291 -7.78 7.04 13.12
N LYS A 292 -8.46 7.82 13.98
CA LYS A 292 -7.84 8.49 15.15
C LYS A 292 -7.38 7.54 16.26
N ASN A 293 -8.13 6.47 16.53
CA ASN A 293 -7.78 5.50 17.56
C ASN A 293 -6.57 4.64 17.16
N GLU A 294 -6.26 4.55 15.86
CA GLU A 294 -5.06 3.84 15.40
C GLU A 294 -3.82 4.75 15.32
N GLU A 295 -3.94 6.05 15.01
CA GLU A 295 -2.79 6.98 15.09
C GLU A 295 -2.21 7.10 16.51
N SER A 296 -3.06 6.98 17.55
CA SER A 296 -2.64 6.97 18.95
C SER A 296 -2.00 5.64 19.40
N SER A 297 -2.02 4.60 18.55
CA SER A 297 -1.47 3.28 18.85
C SER A 297 0.00 3.11 18.45
N VAL A 298 0.60 4.07 17.73
CA VAL A 298 2.02 4.00 17.32
C VAL A 298 2.94 4.09 18.53
N ILE A 299 3.86 3.14 18.68
CA ILE A 299 4.80 3.05 19.80
C ILE A 299 6.23 3.14 19.25
N LEU A 300 6.98 4.16 19.68
CA LEU A 300 8.43 4.20 19.51
C LEU A 300 9.10 3.69 20.79
N SER A 301 10.00 2.72 20.67
CA SER A 301 10.73 2.14 21.82
C SER A 301 12.23 2.14 21.59
N GLU A 302 13.00 2.52 22.61
CA GLU A 302 14.46 2.37 22.67
C GLU A 302 14.81 0.92 23.01
N VAL A 303 15.72 0.31 22.25
CA VAL A 303 16.22 -1.04 22.46
C VAL A 303 17.67 -0.95 22.90
N SER A 304 17.92 -1.14 24.21
CA SER A 304 19.26 -1.09 24.79
C SER A 304 19.68 -2.44 25.33
N ASP A 305 20.95 -2.82 25.11
CA ASP A 305 21.58 -4.01 25.70
C ASP A 305 22.67 -3.68 26.73
N SER A 306 22.80 -2.41 27.10
CA SER A 306 23.78 -1.87 28.08
C SER A 306 23.78 -2.57 29.44
N SER A 307 22.68 -3.21 29.84
CA SER A 307 22.56 -3.97 31.10
C SER A 307 22.93 -5.45 31.00
N GLY A 308 23.37 -5.92 29.82
CA GLY A 308 23.58 -7.34 29.51
C GLY A 308 22.28 -8.13 29.26
N LYS A 309 21.11 -7.52 29.53
CA LYS A 309 19.78 -7.99 29.11
C LYS A 309 19.12 -6.92 28.24
N LEU A 310 18.42 -7.38 27.20
CA LEU A 310 17.72 -6.50 26.28
C LEU A 310 16.55 -5.82 27.00
N LYS A 311 16.55 -4.49 27.01
CA LYS A 311 15.49 -3.67 27.58
C LYS A 311 14.83 -2.85 26.47
N ILE A 312 13.53 -3.03 26.31
CA ILE A 312 12.70 -2.25 25.39
C ILE A 312 11.95 -1.21 26.22
N THR A 313 12.25 0.07 26.01
CA THR A 313 11.68 1.18 26.79
C THR A 313 10.86 2.07 25.86
N PRO A 314 9.52 2.15 26.02
CA PRO A 314 8.69 3.02 25.18
C PRO A 314 9.00 4.50 25.46
N LEU A 315 8.98 5.30 24.39
CA LEU A 315 9.11 6.75 24.41
C LEU A 315 7.74 7.41 24.31
N THR A 316 7.62 8.63 24.81
CA THR A 316 6.37 9.40 24.79
C THR A 316 6.23 10.22 23.50
N ALA A 317 5.04 10.20 22.92
CA ALA A 317 4.65 11.05 21.80
C ALA A 317 4.43 12.52 22.23
N PRO A 318 4.46 13.51 21.31
CA PRO A 318 4.78 13.37 19.88
C PRO A 318 6.26 13.02 19.68
N PHE A 319 6.55 12.10 18.75
CA PHE A 319 7.92 11.70 18.49
C PHE A 319 8.70 12.81 17.79
N ARG A 320 9.97 12.94 18.13
CA ARG A 320 10.90 13.98 17.67
C ARG A 320 12.19 13.32 17.20
N GLN A 321 12.76 13.82 16.11
CA GLN A 321 13.99 13.25 15.53
C GLN A 321 15.12 13.19 16.55
N GLU A 322 15.21 14.19 17.43
CA GLU A 322 16.21 14.30 18.49
C GLU A 322 16.14 13.18 19.54
N GLN A 323 15.05 12.42 19.59
CA GLN A 323 14.93 11.24 20.44
C GLN A 323 15.70 10.04 19.90
N LEU A 324 16.03 10.02 18.60
CA LEU A 324 16.83 8.96 17.97
C LEU A 324 18.32 9.21 18.19
N LYS A 325 18.87 8.66 19.28
CA LYS A 325 20.28 8.82 19.61
C LYS A 325 21.15 7.97 18.66
N PRO A 326 22.23 8.53 18.10
CA PRO A 326 23.12 7.79 17.18
C PRO A 326 23.76 6.52 17.77
N GLN A 327 23.81 6.38 19.09
CA GLN A 327 24.42 5.25 19.80
C GLN A 327 23.47 4.07 19.99
N GLU A 328 22.17 4.27 19.79
CA GLU A 328 21.15 3.30 20.19
C GLU A 328 20.37 2.77 18.96
N THR A 329 19.58 1.72 19.20
CA THR A 329 18.62 1.17 18.23
C THR A 329 17.20 1.38 18.72
N TYR A 330 16.26 1.66 17.82
CA TYR A 330 14.87 1.93 18.16
C TYR A 330 13.92 1.07 17.33
N ILE A 331 12.79 0.67 17.93
CA ILE A 331 11.68 0.00 17.24
C ILE A 331 10.51 0.98 17.18
N LEU A 332 10.05 1.28 15.97
CA LEU A 332 8.79 1.99 15.72
C LEU A 332 7.73 0.97 15.30
N ASP A 333 6.85 0.67 16.23
CA ASP A 333 5.70 -0.21 16.05
C ASP A 333 4.50 0.64 15.62
N THR A 334 4.06 0.47 14.37
CA THR A 334 2.92 1.21 13.82
C THR A 334 1.57 0.52 14.07
N VAL A 335 1.58 -0.67 14.70
CA VAL A 335 0.45 -1.56 15.04
C VAL A 335 -0.38 -2.08 13.85
N SER A 336 -0.64 -1.22 12.87
CA SER A 336 -1.56 -1.38 11.75
C SER A 336 -0.86 -1.56 10.39
N GLY A 337 0.47 -1.63 10.37
CA GLY A 337 1.26 -1.66 9.14
C GLY A 337 2.59 -2.42 9.30
N SER A 338 3.69 -1.68 9.31
CA SER A 338 5.05 -2.23 9.39
C SER A 338 5.70 -1.91 10.73
N ILE A 339 6.66 -2.75 11.12
CA ILE A 339 7.61 -2.44 12.18
C ILE A 339 8.91 -1.93 11.56
N TYR A 340 9.40 -0.81 12.07
CA TYR A 340 10.67 -0.26 11.64
C TYR A 340 11.70 -0.36 12.75
N VAL A 341 12.91 -0.78 12.40
CA VAL A 341 14.06 -0.87 13.31
C VAL A 341 15.08 0.17 12.88
N TRP A 342 15.10 1.31 13.55
CA TRP A 342 16.07 2.35 13.27
C TRP A 342 17.39 2.03 13.98
N VAL A 343 18.50 2.08 13.25
CA VAL A 343 19.82 1.69 13.76
C VAL A 343 20.78 2.88 13.71
N GLY A 344 21.21 3.35 14.87
CA GLY A 344 22.14 4.48 15.00
C GLY A 344 23.51 4.22 14.37
N LYS A 345 24.11 5.27 13.79
CA LYS A 345 25.42 5.18 13.13
C LYS A 345 26.55 4.78 14.10
N GLN A 346 26.42 5.17 15.37
CA GLN A 346 27.36 4.87 16.46
C GLN A 346 26.92 3.67 17.31
N ALA A 347 25.82 2.99 16.97
CA ALA A 347 25.41 1.77 17.65
C ALA A 347 26.47 0.68 17.50
N THR A 348 26.52 -0.23 18.48
CA THR A 348 27.52 -1.30 18.50
C THR A 348 27.34 -2.24 17.30
N GLN A 349 28.42 -2.88 16.84
CA GLN A 349 28.32 -3.85 15.74
C GLN A 349 27.34 -4.98 16.06
N LYS A 350 27.26 -5.36 17.35
CA LYS A 350 26.31 -6.35 17.83
C LYS A 350 24.87 -5.89 17.62
N GLU A 351 24.51 -4.70 18.08
CA GLU A 351 23.17 -4.12 17.89
C GLU A 351 22.80 -3.96 16.42
N LYS A 352 23.72 -3.44 15.61
CA LYS A 352 23.52 -3.25 14.16
C LYS A 352 23.14 -4.55 13.47
N THR A 353 23.68 -5.67 13.94
CA THR A 353 23.43 -6.93 13.26
C THR A 353 22.35 -7.79 13.89
N GLU A 354 22.12 -7.65 15.19
CA GLU A 354 21.01 -8.30 15.86
C GLU A 354 19.69 -7.54 15.68
N ALA A 355 19.70 -6.34 15.09
CA ALA A 355 18.54 -5.47 14.88
C ALA A 355 17.30 -6.20 14.34
N MET A 356 17.44 -6.96 13.25
CA MET A 356 16.32 -7.71 12.65
C MET A 356 15.80 -8.83 13.57
N ALA A 357 16.70 -9.65 14.13
CA ALA A 357 16.29 -10.68 15.09
C ALA A 357 15.65 -10.11 16.35
N LYS A 358 16.12 -8.94 16.84
CA LYS A 358 15.52 -8.24 17.97
C LYS A 358 14.09 -7.79 17.65
N ALA A 359 13.83 -7.35 16.42
CA ALA A 359 12.49 -6.99 15.98
C ALA A 359 11.56 -8.20 15.83
N GLU A 360 12.06 -9.34 15.34
CA GLU A 360 11.29 -10.59 15.30
C GLU A 360 10.96 -11.11 16.72
N GLN A 361 11.88 -10.96 17.67
CA GLN A 361 11.63 -11.26 19.07
C GLN A 361 10.57 -10.32 19.67
N TYR A 362 10.63 -9.03 19.34
CA TYR A 362 9.62 -8.06 19.75
C TYR A 362 8.23 -8.44 19.20
N LEU A 363 8.13 -8.76 17.91
CA LEU A 363 6.89 -9.24 17.27
C LEU A 363 6.30 -10.44 18.02
N SER A 364 7.14 -11.45 18.27
CA SER A 364 6.76 -12.67 18.98
C SER A 364 6.25 -12.36 20.39
N SER A 365 6.92 -11.46 21.12
CA SER A 365 6.53 -11.08 22.49
C SER A 365 5.18 -10.36 22.56
N LYS A 366 4.77 -9.71 21.47
CA LYS A 366 3.51 -9.00 21.32
C LYS A 366 2.41 -9.87 20.71
N ASN A 367 2.69 -11.13 20.39
CA ASN A 367 1.81 -12.03 19.63
C ASN A 367 1.38 -11.44 18.27
N TYR A 368 2.26 -10.67 17.62
CA TYR A 368 2.00 -10.24 16.26
C TYR A 368 2.13 -11.42 15.28
N PRO A 369 1.31 -11.45 14.22
CA PRO A 369 1.44 -12.46 13.16
C PRO A 369 2.82 -12.42 12.49
N SER A 370 3.31 -13.59 12.05
CA SER A 370 4.63 -13.74 11.41
C SER A 370 4.75 -13.05 10.04
N TRP A 371 3.63 -12.63 9.45
CA TRP A 371 3.60 -11.91 8.17
C TRP A 371 3.79 -10.40 8.31
N VAL A 372 3.82 -9.85 9.53
CA VAL A 372 4.02 -8.41 9.72
C VAL A 372 5.36 -7.98 9.11
N HIS A 373 5.31 -6.99 8.22
CA HIS A 373 6.49 -6.48 7.54
C HIS A 373 7.45 -5.81 8.54
N VAL A 374 8.74 -6.11 8.40
CA VAL A 374 9.82 -5.55 9.23
C VAL A 374 10.88 -4.92 8.33
N ALA A 375 11.22 -3.66 8.59
CA ALA A 375 12.30 -2.97 7.89
C ALA A 375 13.37 -2.45 8.86
N LYS A 376 14.63 -2.82 8.64
CA LYS A 376 15.80 -2.22 9.32
C LYS A 376 16.27 -1.01 8.53
N ILE A 377 16.33 0.13 9.20
CA ILE A 377 16.66 1.43 8.64
C ILE A 377 17.95 1.95 9.30
N PRO A 378 19.09 1.94 8.59
CA PRO A 378 20.29 2.64 9.04
C PRO A 378 20.06 4.16 9.18
N GLN A 379 20.71 4.77 10.17
CA GLN A 379 20.70 6.23 10.32
C GLN A 379 21.19 6.94 9.06
N GLY A 380 20.42 7.90 8.57
CA GLY A 380 20.70 8.68 7.36
C GLY A 380 20.13 8.08 6.07
N THR A 381 19.48 6.91 6.14
CA THR A 381 18.83 6.26 4.99
C THR A 381 17.31 6.15 5.20
N GLU A 382 16.74 7.01 6.02
CA GLU A 382 15.34 6.89 6.42
C GLU A 382 14.39 7.18 5.24
N PRO A 383 13.40 6.31 4.97
CA PRO A 383 12.40 6.54 3.95
C PRO A 383 11.32 7.52 4.43
N ALA A 384 10.63 8.20 3.51
CA ALA A 384 9.57 9.15 3.84
C ALA A 384 8.46 8.53 4.72
N ILE A 385 8.14 7.26 4.49
CA ILE A 385 7.13 6.51 5.25
C ILE A 385 7.52 6.29 6.72
N PHE A 386 8.81 6.34 7.06
CA PHE A 386 9.28 6.33 8.45
C PHE A 386 9.29 7.75 9.03
N LYS A 387 9.77 8.73 8.27
CA LYS A 387 9.93 10.13 8.71
C LYS A 387 8.61 10.77 9.14
N GLN A 388 7.49 10.40 8.52
CA GLN A 388 6.17 10.96 8.80
C GLN A 388 5.73 10.84 10.27
N TYR A 389 6.28 9.88 11.02
CA TYR A 389 5.93 9.66 12.43
C TYR A 389 6.65 10.62 13.39
N PHE A 390 7.58 11.46 12.88
CA PHE A 390 8.37 12.38 13.68
C PHE A 390 8.01 13.83 13.36
N SER A 391 7.58 14.56 14.39
CA SER A 391 7.14 15.96 14.28
C SER A 391 8.24 16.96 13.92
N THR A 392 9.51 16.62 14.15
CA THR A 392 10.66 17.53 13.99
C THR A 392 11.68 17.07 12.95
N TRP A 393 11.34 16.11 12.07
CA TRP A 393 12.31 15.52 11.15
C TRP A 393 12.99 16.53 10.21
N ARG A 394 14.33 16.47 10.13
CA ARG A 394 15.17 17.27 9.22
C ARG A 394 16.23 16.39 8.55
N ASP A 395 16.36 16.49 7.23
CA ASP A 395 17.42 15.78 6.50
C ASP A 395 18.76 16.55 6.56
N VAL A 396 19.87 15.81 6.65
CA VAL A 396 21.22 16.37 6.74
C VAL A 396 21.59 17.09 5.45
N GLY A 397 22.08 18.33 5.54
CA GLY A 397 22.40 19.18 4.39
C GLY A 397 21.23 20.05 3.91
N MET A 398 20.05 19.89 4.50
CA MET A 398 18.93 20.80 4.32
C MET A 398 18.97 21.91 5.37
N SER A 399 19.60 23.05 5.04
CA SER A 399 19.51 24.25 5.88
C SER A 399 18.03 24.67 5.96
N HIS A 400 17.50 24.85 7.18
CA HIS A 400 16.15 25.40 7.36
C HIS A 400 16.12 26.87 6.95
N THR A 401 15.89 27.07 5.66
CA THR A 401 15.24 28.23 5.04
C THR A 401 14.74 27.89 3.64
N ARG A 402 14.83 26.64 3.17
CA ARG A 402 14.67 26.31 1.75
C ARG A 402 13.91 25.03 1.38
N LEU A 403 13.11 24.36 2.23
CA LEU A 403 12.28 23.23 1.73
C LEU A 403 10.78 23.46 1.70
N VAL A 404 10.25 24.19 2.66
CA VAL A 404 8.94 24.82 2.47
C VAL A 404 9.12 25.98 1.48
N ARG A 405 10.15 26.80 1.71
CA ARG A 405 10.50 27.94 0.86
C ARG A 405 11.23 27.66 -0.45
N SER A 406 11.95 26.57 -0.77
CA SER A 406 12.49 26.46 -2.16
C SER A 406 11.58 25.71 -3.11
N ILE A 407 10.67 24.88 -2.61
CA ILE A 407 9.57 24.41 -3.44
C ILE A 407 8.56 25.54 -3.56
N GLU A 408 8.25 26.28 -2.48
CA GLU A 408 7.50 27.53 -2.63
C GLU A 408 8.24 28.60 -3.39
N ASP A 409 9.57 28.79 -3.32
CA ASP A 409 10.30 29.83 -4.08
C ASP A 409 10.65 29.37 -5.49
N GLN A 410 10.72 28.05 -5.78
CA GLN A 410 10.80 27.55 -7.17
C GLN A 410 9.41 27.42 -7.80
N LEU A 411 8.37 27.13 -7.01
CA LEU A 411 6.99 27.29 -7.45
C LEU A 411 6.64 28.76 -7.55
N LEU A 412 7.07 29.63 -6.64
CA LEU A 412 6.86 31.10 -6.66
C LEU A 412 7.73 31.74 -7.72
N GLN A 413 8.97 31.31 -8.00
CA GLN A 413 9.73 31.78 -9.17
C GLN A 413 9.15 31.24 -10.50
N ARG A 414 8.46 30.09 -10.49
CA ARG A 414 7.67 29.62 -11.65
C ARG A 414 6.29 30.28 -11.75
N ILE A 415 5.74 30.74 -10.63
CA ILE A 415 4.46 31.46 -10.51
C ILE A 415 4.67 32.98 -10.73
N GLU A 416 5.89 33.48 -10.53
CA GLU A 416 6.38 34.83 -10.84
C GLU A 416 6.90 34.95 -12.28
N ALA A 417 6.79 33.88 -13.09
CA ALA A 417 6.74 34.03 -14.54
C ALA A 417 5.33 34.49 -14.92
N ASP A 418 5.07 35.77 -14.65
CA ASP A 418 3.83 36.53 -14.88
C ASP A 418 3.47 36.69 -16.38
N THR A 419 3.42 35.60 -17.15
CA THR A 419 3.14 35.68 -18.60
C THR A 419 2.36 34.53 -19.25
N ASP A 420 1.94 33.46 -18.55
CA ASP A 420 1.25 32.33 -19.23
C ASP A 420 0.02 31.76 -18.50
N LYS A 421 -0.73 32.64 -17.81
CA LYS A 421 -2.07 32.29 -17.29
C LYS A 421 -3.13 32.80 -18.26
N ARG A 422 -4.01 31.92 -18.73
CA ARG A 422 -5.10 32.29 -19.63
C ARG A 422 -6.38 31.61 -19.19
N LEU A 423 -7.44 32.39 -19.08
CA LEU A 423 -8.76 31.87 -18.76
C LEU A 423 -9.60 31.92 -20.04
N TYR A 424 -10.24 30.82 -20.38
CA TYR A 424 -11.13 30.70 -21.52
C TYR A 424 -12.53 30.34 -21.03
N GLU A 425 -13.55 31.10 -21.43
CA GLU A 425 -14.93 30.65 -21.37
C GLU A 425 -15.17 29.64 -22.50
N VAL A 426 -15.74 28.49 -22.18
CA VAL A 426 -16.02 27.41 -23.13
C VAL A 426 -17.50 27.36 -23.44
N ARG A 427 -17.84 27.56 -24.71
CA ARG A 427 -19.20 27.41 -25.22
C ARG A 427 -19.27 26.22 -26.18
N VAL A 428 -20.23 25.34 -25.95
CA VAL A 428 -20.51 24.19 -26.81
C VAL A 428 -21.70 24.52 -27.71
N GLY A 429 -21.47 24.62 -29.01
CA GLY A 429 -22.51 24.85 -30.01
C GLY A 429 -23.45 23.64 -30.16
N SER A 430 -24.63 23.85 -30.72
CA SER A 430 -25.62 22.79 -30.99
C SER A 430 -25.15 21.74 -32.01
N ASP A 431 -24.08 22.03 -32.74
CA ASP A 431 -23.38 21.16 -33.68
C ASP A 431 -22.16 20.44 -33.05
N ASN A 432 -22.03 20.47 -31.72
CA ASN A 432 -20.89 19.98 -30.94
C ASN A 432 -19.55 20.69 -31.27
N THR A 433 -19.59 21.87 -31.90
CA THR A 433 -18.38 22.69 -32.06
C THR A 433 -18.05 23.39 -30.75
N LEU A 434 -16.77 23.38 -30.37
CA LEU A 434 -16.29 24.04 -29.16
C LEU A 434 -15.76 25.42 -29.54
N ARG A 435 -16.24 26.45 -28.85
CA ARG A 435 -15.73 27.83 -28.95
C ARG A 435 -15.10 28.21 -27.61
N MET A 436 -13.89 28.76 -27.68
CA MET A 436 -13.15 29.26 -26.53
C MET A 436 -12.99 30.77 -26.70
N GLU A 437 -13.42 31.53 -25.71
CA GLU A 437 -13.26 32.99 -25.66
C GLU A 437 -12.33 33.34 -24.50
N GLU A 438 -11.22 34.02 -24.80
CA GLU A 438 -10.22 34.38 -23.79
C GLU A 438 -10.72 35.56 -22.94
N ILE A 439 -10.57 35.43 -21.62
CA ILE A 439 -10.88 36.46 -20.63
C ILE A 439 -9.56 37.07 -20.15
N GLU A 440 -9.30 38.29 -20.57
CA GLU A 440 -8.12 39.05 -20.14
C GLU A 440 -8.29 39.58 -18.71
N ASN A 441 -7.19 39.63 -17.94
CA ASN A 441 -7.16 40.17 -16.57
C ASN A 441 -8.23 39.55 -15.65
N PHE A 442 -8.46 38.25 -15.81
CA PHE A 442 -9.54 37.53 -15.16
C PHE A 442 -9.48 37.59 -13.62
N LYS A 443 -10.66 37.60 -13.00
CA LYS A 443 -10.91 37.59 -11.56
C LYS A 443 -11.90 36.48 -11.24
N GLN A 444 -11.97 36.07 -9.97
CA GLN A 444 -12.93 35.05 -9.56
C GLN A 444 -14.39 35.45 -9.89
N ALA A 445 -14.68 36.75 -9.94
CA ALA A 445 -16.02 37.26 -10.27
C ALA A 445 -16.46 36.96 -11.71
N ASP A 446 -15.52 36.65 -12.61
CA ASP A 446 -15.76 36.32 -14.02
C ASP A 446 -16.13 34.84 -14.22
N LEU A 447 -16.10 34.03 -13.15
CA LEU A 447 -16.55 32.65 -13.15
C LEU A 447 -18.05 32.58 -12.84
N ASP A 448 -18.85 32.39 -13.89
CA ASP A 448 -20.29 32.23 -13.77
C ASP A 448 -20.69 30.79 -13.44
N GLU A 449 -21.69 30.66 -12.55
CA GLU A 449 -22.12 29.38 -12.00
C GLU A 449 -22.80 28.49 -13.04
N ASP A 450 -23.28 29.04 -14.17
CA ASP A 450 -23.93 28.33 -15.26
C ASP A 450 -22.99 27.96 -16.42
N SER A 451 -21.70 28.29 -16.28
CA SER A 451 -20.74 28.26 -17.39
C SER A 451 -19.57 27.31 -17.13
N LEU A 452 -18.75 27.12 -18.17
CA LEU A 452 -17.60 26.22 -18.18
C LEU A 452 -16.36 27.03 -18.57
N TYR A 453 -15.26 26.80 -17.88
CA TYR A 453 -14.02 27.53 -18.13
C TYR A 453 -12.83 26.59 -18.24
N ILE A 454 -11.85 26.96 -19.06
CA ILE A 454 -10.52 26.35 -19.08
C ILE A 454 -9.53 27.39 -18.57
N LEU A 455 -8.85 27.08 -17.47
CA LEU A 455 -7.74 27.88 -16.99
C LEU A 455 -6.43 27.18 -17.35
N GLU A 456 -5.63 27.80 -18.19
CA GLU A 456 -4.25 27.44 -18.44
C GLU A 456 -3.35 28.07 -17.39
N ASN A 457 -2.50 27.26 -16.77
CA ASN A 457 -1.54 27.71 -15.76
C ASN A 457 -0.24 26.88 -15.92
N GLY A 458 0.64 27.36 -16.80
CA GLY A 458 1.88 26.68 -17.18
C GLY A 458 1.63 25.35 -17.89
N ASP A 459 2.25 24.26 -17.41
CA ASP A 459 2.11 22.90 -17.98
C ASP A 459 0.80 22.20 -17.58
N SER A 460 -0.10 22.91 -16.90
CA SER A 460 -1.36 22.38 -16.40
C SER A 460 -2.55 23.20 -16.88
N ALA A 461 -3.66 22.52 -17.15
CA ALA A 461 -4.93 23.15 -17.47
C ALA A 461 -6.04 22.59 -16.55
N VAL A 462 -7.00 23.44 -16.19
CA VAL A 462 -8.14 23.04 -15.37
C VAL A 462 -9.42 23.34 -16.11
N LEU A 463 -10.23 22.31 -16.34
CA LEU A 463 -11.59 22.43 -16.84
C LEU A 463 -12.53 22.58 -15.63
N TRP A 464 -12.99 23.81 -15.40
CA TRP A 464 -13.82 24.18 -14.26
C TRP A 464 -15.30 24.27 -14.66
N PHE A 465 -16.15 23.56 -13.90
CA PHE A 465 -17.59 23.53 -14.08
C PHE A 465 -18.30 24.35 -13.01
N GLY A 466 -19.07 25.35 -13.45
CA GLY A 466 -20.01 26.05 -12.59
C GLY A 466 -21.07 25.10 -12.02
N LYS A 467 -21.57 25.41 -10.82
CA LYS A 467 -22.55 24.58 -10.09
C LYS A 467 -23.87 24.39 -10.84
N GLU A 468 -24.29 25.39 -11.60
CA GLU A 468 -25.50 25.43 -12.42
C GLU A 468 -25.22 25.13 -13.91
N SER A 469 -23.98 24.77 -14.25
CA SER A 469 -23.62 24.43 -15.63
C SER A 469 -24.46 23.27 -16.16
N PRO A 470 -24.89 23.30 -17.44
CA PRO A 470 -25.68 22.24 -18.04
C PRO A 470 -25.08 20.85 -17.80
N VAL A 471 -25.90 19.91 -17.29
CA VAL A 471 -25.49 18.52 -17.01
C VAL A 471 -24.92 17.81 -18.25
N THR A 472 -25.33 18.27 -19.44
CA THR A 472 -24.79 17.82 -20.73
C THR A 472 -23.29 18.09 -20.88
N TYR A 473 -22.75 19.18 -20.33
CA TYR A 473 -21.31 19.49 -20.38
C TYR A 473 -20.49 18.48 -19.57
N MET A 474 -20.99 18.07 -18.41
CA MET A 474 -20.37 17.02 -17.60
C MET A 474 -20.35 15.65 -18.31
N LYS A 475 -21.27 15.39 -19.25
CA LYS A 475 -21.25 14.16 -20.07
C LYS A 475 -20.31 14.25 -21.27
N LEU A 476 -19.97 15.46 -21.71
CA LEU A 476 -19.14 15.73 -22.87
C LEU A 476 -17.70 16.13 -22.50
N TRP A 477 -17.30 16.00 -21.23
CA TRP A 477 -16.01 16.47 -20.74
C TRP A 477 -14.82 15.86 -21.51
N GLU A 478 -14.87 14.58 -21.88
CA GLU A 478 -13.80 13.94 -22.66
C GLU A 478 -13.67 14.55 -24.06
N ASN A 479 -14.80 14.85 -24.71
CA ASN A 479 -14.82 15.49 -26.02
C ASN A 479 -14.27 16.92 -25.94
N ILE A 480 -14.61 17.64 -24.87
CA ILE A 480 -14.14 19.00 -24.59
C ILE A 480 -12.62 19.00 -24.37
N VAL A 481 -12.11 18.07 -23.57
CA VAL A 481 -10.67 17.93 -23.32
C VAL A 481 -9.92 17.52 -24.59
N ASN A 482 -10.48 16.62 -25.39
CA ASN A 482 -9.87 16.21 -26.66
C ASN A 482 -9.84 17.36 -27.68
N ALA A 483 -10.92 18.14 -27.78
CA ALA A 483 -10.97 19.33 -28.63
C ALA A 483 -9.98 20.39 -28.16
N TYR A 484 -9.85 20.62 -26.86
CA TYR A 484 -8.84 21.51 -26.27
C TYR A 484 -7.41 21.06 -26.59
N ARG A 485 -7.11 19.76 -26.48
CA ARG A 485 -5.80 19.20 -26.85
C ARG A 485 -5.50 19.34 -28.34
N ALA A 486 -6.52 19.24 -29.18
CA ALA A 486 -6.38 19.42 -30.63
C ALA A 486 -6.26 20.89 -31.05
N TYR A 487 -6.63 21.84 -30.16
CA TYR A 487 -6.64 23.28 -30.46
C TYR A 487 -5.23 23.86 -30.67
N SER A 488 -4.24 23.37 -29.92
CA SER A 488 -2.83 23.77 -30.07
C SER A 488 -1.90 22.58 -29.78
N PRO A 489 -0.79 22.40 -30.55
CA PRO A 489 0.19 21.35 -30.28
C PRO A 489 0.70 21.33 -28.84
N GLU A 490 0.84 22.51 -28.23
CA GLU A 490 1.31 22.72 -26.85
C GLU A 490 0.34 22.11 -25.82
N ASN A 491 -0.95 21.97 -26.14
CA ASN A 491 -1.95 21.40 -25.26
C ASN A 491 -1.87 19.86 -25.17
N THR A 492 -1.14 19.21 -26.07
CA THR A 492 -1.08 17.74 -26.16
C THR A 492 -0.40 17.12 -24.93
N GLU A 493 0.62 17.80 -24.40
CA GLU A 493 1.41 17.34 -23.25
C GLU A 493 0.93 17.94 -21.91
N ARG A 494 0.01 18.91 -21.95
CA ARG A 494 -0.54 19.56 -20.73
C ARG A 494 -1.42 18.60 -19.93
N THR A 495 -1.23 18.61 -18.61
CA THR A 495 -2.06 17.83 -17.69
C THR A 495 -3.40 18.54 -17.48
N VAL A 496 -4.52 17.90 -17.83
CA VAL A 496 -5.86 18.48 -17.70
C VAL A 496 -6.58 17.90 -16.49
N THR A 497 -6.98 18.77 -15.54
CA THR A 497 -7.72 18.40 -14.32
C THR A 497 -9.16 18.90 -14.39
N LEU A 498 -10.13 18.10 -13.92
CA LEU A 498 -11.53 18.51 -13.79
C LEU A 498 -11.76 19.13 -12.41
N ALA A 499 -12.42 20.28 -12.36
CA ALA A 499 -12.80 20.96 -11.13
C ALA A 499 -14.29 21.33 -11.14
N LYS A 500 -14.98 21.16 -10.02
CA LYS A 500 -16.34 21.68 -9.85
C LYS A 500 -16.30 22.88 -8.91
N GLN A 501 -17.22 23.82 -9.10
CA GLN A 501 -17.40 24.94 -8.18
C GLN A 501 -17.50 24.46 -6.72
N GLY A 502 -16.67 25.02 -5.84
CA GLY A 502 -16.55 24.66 -4.43
C GLY A 502 -15.65 23.47 -4.12
N LEU A 503 -15.08 22.81 -5.14
CA LEU A 503 -14.11 21.72 -5.03
C LEU A 503 -12.85 22.00 -5.88
N GLU A 504 -12.46 23.27 -6.00
CA GLU A 504 -11.34 23.70 -6.84
C GLU A 504 -9.98 23.23 -6.28
N PRO A 505 -9.08 22.73 -7.12
CA PRO A 505 -7.73 22.41 -6.69
C PRO A 505 -6.94 23.68 -6.38
N ARG A 506 -5.94 23.59 -5.49
CA ARG A 506 -5.16 24.75 -5.02
C ARG A 506 -4.48 25.54 -6.15
N HIS A 507 -4.03 24.87 -7.21
CA HIS A 507 -3.38 25.52 -8.36
C HIS A 507 -4.35 26.29 -9.26
N PHE A 508 -5.65 25.98 -9.20
CA PHE A 508 -6.70 26.77 -9.86
C PHE A 508 -6.96 28.05 -9.07
N VAL A 509 -7.25 27.89 -7.77
CA VAL A 509 -7.52 29.00 -6.85
C VAL A 509 -6.36 30.00 -6.81
N GLY A 510 -5.12 29.50 -6.76
CA GLY A 510 -3.91 30.33 -6.73
C GLY A 510 -3.57 31.05 -8.03
N ALA A 511 -4.30 30.81 -9.12
CA ALA A 511 -4.10 31.54 -10.38
C ALA A 511 -4.77 32.92 -10.39
N PHE A 512 -5.80 33.12 -9.56
CA PHE A 512 -6.52 34.38 -9.42
C PHE A 512 -5.86 35.26 -8.36
N ASP A 513 -5.70 36.56 -8.63
CA ASP A 513 -5.07 37.52 -7.70
C ASP A 513 -5.73 37.56 -6.32
N LYS A 514 -7.06 37.39 -6.29
CA LYS A 514 -7.87 37.35 -5.08
C LYS A 514 -8.92 36.28 -5.22
N TRP A 515 -8.99 35.41 -4.22
CA TRP A 515 -9.99 34.36 -4.11
C TRP A 515 -10.69 34.41 -2.76
N ASP A 516 -12.02 34.53 -2.79
CA ASP A 516 -12.91 34.43 -1.63
C ASP A 516 -13.68 33.10 -1.70
N PRO A 517 -13.40 32.13 -0.81
CA PRO A 517 -14.11 30.85 -0.75
C PRO A 517 -15.62 30.97 -0.52
N TYR A 518 -16.08 32.14 -0.06
CA TYR A 518 -17.48 32.41 0.24
C TYR A 518 -18.14 33.36 -0.78
N MET A 519 -17.48 33.69 -1.89
CA MET A 519 -18.00 34.63 -2.91
C MET A 519 -19.43 34.25 -3.35
N TRP A 520 -19.63 32.99 -3.73
CA TRP A 520 -20.92 32.52 -4.24
C TRP A 520 -21.97 32.30 -3.14
N GLN A 521 -21.58 32.33 -1.86
CA GLN A 521 -22.53 32.34 -0.74
C GLN A 521 -23.04 33.76 -0.43
N LYS A 522 -22.33 34.80 -0.91
CA LYS A 522 -22.65 36.22 -0.70
C LYS A 522 -23.42 36.86 -1.85
N ARG A 523 -23.60 36.17 -2.99
CA ARG A 523 -24.41 36.68 -4.10
C ARG A 523 -25.89 36.53 -3.74
N ASP A 524 -26.63 37.63 -3.76
CA ASP A 524 -28.09 37.59 -3.78
C ASP A 524 -28.53 36.73 -4.97
N SER A 525 -29.41 35.76 -4.73
CA SER A 525 -29.93 34.89 -5.80
C SER A 525 -30.56 35.73 -6.90
N TYR A 526 -30.64 35.20 -8.13
CA TYR A 526 -31.36 35.86 -9.21
C TYR A 526 -32.80 36.21 -8.80
N GLU A 527 -33.44 35.35 -8.01
CA GLU A 527 -34.76 35.62 -7.41
C GLU A 527 -34.73 36.79 -6.43
N SER A 528 -33.73 36.88 -5.53
CA SER A 528 -33.58 38.01 -4.62
C SER A 528 -33.35 39.32 -5.35
N LYS A 529 -32.50 39.34 -6.40
CA LYS A 529 -32.29 40.52 -7.24
C LYS A 529 -33.54 40.90 -8.04
N ARG A 530 -34.26 39.92 -8.58
CA ARG A 530 -35.54 40.12 -9.29
C ARG A 530 -36.60 40.71 -8.36
N GLU A 531 -36.76 40.18 -7.15
CA GLU A 531 -37.67 40.75 -6.15
C GLU A 531 -37.25 42.14 -5.69
N GLN A 532 -35.95 42.44 -5.66
CA GLN A 532 -35.45 43.77 -5.29
C GLN A 532 -35.75 44.79 -6.40
N VAL A 533 -35.60 44.41 -7.67
CA VAL A 533 -35.99 45.24 -8.82
C VAL A 533 -37.51 45.45 -8.85
N LEU A 534 -38.31 44.39 -8.61
CA LEU A 534 -39.77 44.51 -8.54
C LEU A 534 -40.21 45.43 -7.39
N ARG A 535 -39.61 45.28 -6.19
CA ARG A 535 -39.86 46.16 -5.04
C ARG A 535 -39.48 47.61 -5.32
N ASN A 536 -38.37 47.85 -6.00
CA ASN A 536 -37.95 49.22 -6.33
C ASN A 536 -38.88 49.88 -7.35
N ASN A 537 -39.40 49.11 -8.31
CA ASN A 537 -40.39 49.62 -9.28
C ASN A 537 -41.75 49.92 -8.62
N GLU A 538 -42.21 49.08 -7.68
CA GLU A 538 -43.45 49.33 -6.91
C GLU A 538 -43.36 50.58 -6.01
N ILE A 539 -42.15 50.96 -5.56
CA ILE A 539 -41.92 52.18 -4.77
C ILE A 539 -41.89 53.44 -5.65
N GLU A 540 -41.50 53.31 -6.92
CA GLU A 540 -41.57 54.42 -7.89
C GLU A 540 -43.00 54.68 -8.38
N ASP A 541 -43.82 53.65 -8.54
CA ASP A 541 -45.24 53.79 -8.93
C ASP A 541 -46.15 54.31 -7.78
N ALA A 542 -45.65 54.33 -6.55
CA ALA A 542 -46.35 54.82 -5.36
C ALA A 542 -45.95 56.25 -4.93
N LYS A 543 -45.09 56.92 -5.71
CA LYS A 543 -44.71 58.33 -5.56
C LYS A 543 -45.26 59.16 -6.72
#